data_AF-A0A2J8LHF5-F1
#
_entry.id   AF-A0A2J8LHF5-F1
#
_cell.length_a   1.000
_cell.length_b   1.000
_cell.length_c   1.000
_cell.angle_alpha   90.00
_cell.angle_beta   90.00
_cell.angle_gamma   90.00
#
_symmetry.space_group_name_H-M   'P 1'
#
loop_
_entity.id
_entity.type
_entity.pdbx_description
1 polymer ?
#
loop_
_entity_poly.entity_id
_entity_poly.type
_entity_poly.pdbx_seq_one_letter_code
_entity_poly.pdbx_strand_id
1 'polypeptide(L)'
;ISTSPLLTAPHKLQGTSGPLLLTEEEKRTLIAEGYPIPTKLPLTKAEEKALKRVRRKIKNKISAQESRRKKKEYVECLEKKVETFTSENNELWKKVETLENANSFSSGIQPLLCSLIGLENPT
;
A
#
# COMPACT_ATOMS: atom_id res chain seq x y z
N ILE A 1 8.71 -10.54 -4.40
CA ILE A 1 8.56 -11.60 -3.37
C ILE A 1 9.61 -11.37 -2.29
N SER A 2 9.25 -10.68 -1.21
CA SER A 2 10.09 -10.51 -0.03
C SER A 2 9.34 -11.18 1.12
N THR A 3 9.65 -12.45 1.32
CA THR A 3 9.12 -13.29 2.39
C THR A 3 9.99 -13.09 3.63
N SER A 4 9.58 -12.21 4.53
CA SER A 4 10.08 -12.22 5.91
C SER A 4 9.12 -13.07 6.74
N PRO A 5 9.56 -14.26 7.21
CA PRO A 5 8.71 -15.15 7.98
C PRO A 5 8.74 -14.79 9.47
N LEU A 6 7.69 -15.20 10.19
CA LEU A 6 7.58 -15.29 11.65
C LEU A 6 7.62 -13.98 12.45
N LEU A 7 6.46 -13.59 13.00
CA LEU A 7 6.42 -13.18 14.42
C LEU A 7 5.06 -13.47 15.07
N THR A 8 4.61 -14.71 14.95
CA THR A 8 3.49 -15.22 15.77
C THR A 8 3.96 -16.43 16.55
N ALA A 9 4.78 -16.21 17.58
CA ALA A 9 4.96 -17.18 18.64
C ALA A 9 4.17 -16.69 19.87
N PRO A 10 3.10 -17.37 20.27
CA PRO A 10 2.42 -17.06 21.52
C PRO A 10 3.26 -17.67 22.64
N HIS A 11 4.29 -16.97 23.11
CA HIS A 11 4.91 -17.38 24.38
C HIS A 11 3.92 -17.09 25.49
N LYS A 12 3.10 -18.11 25.77
CA LYS A 12 2.39 -18.28 27.04
C LYS A 12 3.42 -18.07 28.14
N LEU A 13 3.10 -17.15 29.06
CA LEU A 13 3.70 -17.08 30.37
C LEU A 13 3.31 -18.37 31.11
N GLN A 14 4.02 -19.46 30.87
CA GLN A 14 3.96 -20.65 31.70
C GLN A 14 5.14 -20.57 32.65
N GLY A 15 4.81 -20.31 33.92
CA GLY A 15 5.78 -20.30 34.99
C GLY A 15 6.40 -21.68 35.14
N THR A 16 7.71 -21.76 34.93
CA THR A 16 8.64 -22.72 35.52
C THR A 16 10.04 -22.19 35.21
N SER A 17 10.96 -22.33 36.16
CA SER A 17 12.37 -21.94 36.05
C SER A 17 12.98 -22.33 34.70
N GLY A 18 13.25 -21.35 33.82
CA GLY A 18 13.97 -21.53 32.57
C GLY A 18 14.54 -20.20 32.05
N PRO A 19 15.66 -20.21 31.31
CA PRO A 19 16.29 -18.98 30.82
C PRO A 19 15.33 -18.17 29.95
N LEU A 20 15.28 -16.84 30.19
CA LEU A 20 14.50 -15.90 29.39
C LEU A 20 15.01 -15.87 27.95
N LEU A 21 14.27 -16.48 27.04
CA LEU A 21 14.51 -16.38 25.61
C LEU A 21 14.01 -15.01 25.13
N LEU A 22 14.91 -14.03 25.14
CA LEU A 22 14.72 -12.74 24.47
C LEU A 22 15.29 -12.84 23.06
N THR A 23 14.53 -12.41 22.05
CA THR A 23 15.05 -12.30 20.69
C THR A 23 16.12 -11.21 20.64
N GLU A 24 17.01 -11.28 19.65
CA GLU A 24 18.12 -10.32 19.50
C GLU A 24 17.63 -8.86 19.40
N GLU A 25 16.41 -8.69 18.89
CA GLU A 25 15.76 -7.38 18.74
C GLU A 25 15.18 -6.85 20.07
N GLU A 26 14.69 -7.74 20.94
CA GLU A 26 14.29 -7.39 22.31
C GLU A 26 15.50 -7.00 23.17
N LYS A 27 16.63 -7.69 23.02
CA LYS A 27 17.89 -7.37 23.71
C LYS A 27 18.44 -6.01 23.29
N ARG A 28 18.50 -5.73 21.98
CA ARG A 28 18.97 -4.42 21.46
C ARG A 28 18.10 -3.26 21.95
N THR A 29 16.78 -3.46 22.02
CA THR A 29 15.86 -2.42 22.52
C THR A 29 15.98 -2.20 24.04
N LEU A 30 16.22 -3.26 24.82
CA LEU A 30 16.45 -3.16 26.28
C LEU A 30 17.70 -2.33 26.60
N ILE A 31 18.82 -2.61 25.93
CA ILE A 31 20.09 -1.88 26.10
C ILE A 31 19.91 -0.41 25.70
N ALA A 32 19.26 -0.15 24.56
CA ALA A 32 19.05 1.21 24.07
C ALA A 32 18.20 2.09 25.02
N GLU A 33 17.35 1.46 25.83
CA GLU A 33 16.50 2.13 26.82
C GLU A 33 17.16 2.20 28.22
N GLY A 34 18.40 1.73 28.36
CA GLY A 34 19.16 1.78 29.61
C GLY A 34 18.74 0.73 30.64
N TYR A 35 17.99 -0.31 30.23
CA TYR A 35 17.61 -1.40 31.13
C TYR A 35 18.61 -2.56 31.00
N PRO A 36 19.16 -3.07 32.11
CA PRO A 36 20.04 -4.24 32.07
C PRO A 36 19.27 -5.44 31.53
N ILE A 37 19.90 -6.25 30.66
CA ILE A 37 19.28 -7.45 30.10
C ILE A 37 19.09 -8.48 31.21
N PRO A 38 17.85 -8.80 31.62
CA PRO A 38 17.61 -9.78 32.67
C PRO A 38 17.93 -11.17 32.12
N THR A 39 18.99 -11.81 32.64
CA THR A 39 19.51 -13.10 32.16
C THR A 39 19.20 -14.28 33.08
N LYS A 40 18.65 -14.04 34.28
CA LYS A 40 18.33 -15.10 35.25
C LYS A 40 16.99 -14.83 35.94
N LEU A 41 16.22 -15.91 36.13
CA LEU A 41 15.02 -15.94 36.99
C LEU A 41 15.41 -16.19 38.45
N PRO A 42 14.59 -15.78 39.43
CA PRO A 42 13.31 -15.07 39.27
C PRO A 42 13.54 -13.57 39.02
N LEU A 43 12.78 -13.01 38.07
CA LEU A 43 12.71 -11.55 37.94
C LEU A 43 12.01 -10.97 39.15
N THR A 44 12.54 -9.86 39.66
CA THR A 44 11.83 -9.01 40.60
C THR A 44 10.58 -8.42 39.92
N LYS A 45 9.54 -8.08 40.70
CA LYS A 45 8.32 -7.41 40.18
C LYS A 45 8.63 -6.15 39.36
N ALA A 46 9.75 -5.48 39.65
CA ALA A 46 10.22 -4.32 38.91
C ALA A 46 10.73 -4.69 37.51
N GLU A 47 11.52 -5.75 37.39
CA GLU A 47 12.05 -6.24 36.11
C GLU A 47 10.93 -6.77 35.20
N GLU A 48 9.92 -7.47 35.75
CA GLU A 48 8.76 -7.92 34.96
C GLU A 48 7.98 -6.74 34.38
N LYS A 49 7.80 -5.68 35.19
CA LYS A 49 7.14 -4.44 34.76
C LYS A 49 7.94 -3.72 33.68
N ALA A 50 9.27 -3.69 33.78
CA ALA A 50 10.16 -3.13 32.77
C ALA A 50 10.08 -3.93 31.45
N LEU A 51 10.16 -5.26 31.51
CA LEU A 51 10.08 -6.12 30.33
C LEU A 51 8.73 -5.98 29.62
N LYS A 52 7.62 -5.89 30.37
CA LYS A 52 6.28 -5.64 29.80
C LYS A 52 6.20 -4.30 29.07
N ARG A 53 6.83 -3.24 29.61
CA ARG A 53 6.89 -1.93 28.96
C ARG A 53 7.69 -1.99 27.65
N VAL A 54 8.84 -2.65 27.65
CA VAL A 54 9.68 -2.79 26.45
C VAL A 54 8.96 -3.59 25.36
N ARG A 55 8.35 -4.73 25.71
CA ARG A 55 7.52 -5.51 24.77
C ARG A 55 6.37 -4.68 24.19
N ARG A 56 5.72 -3.84 24.99
CA ARG A 56 4.68 -2.92 24.51
C ARG A 56 5.24 -1.88 23.54
N LYS A 57 6.40 -1.28 23.83
CA LYS A 57 7.06 -0.29 22.96
C LYS A 57 7.42 -0.89 21.61
N ILE A 58 7.99 -2.10 21.58
CA ILE A 58 8.33 -2.81 20.33
C ILE A 58 7.09 -3.05 19.48
N LYS A 59 6.02 -3.60 20.07
CA LYS A 59 4.75 -3.82 19.34
C LYS A 59 4.17 -2.52 18.78
N ASN A 60 4.22 -1.43 19.54
CA ASN A 60 3.73 -0.14 19.07
C ASN A 60 4.58 0.40 17.91
N LYS A 61 5.91 0.27 17.98
CA LYS A 61 6.81 0.69 16.91
C LYS A 61 6.50 -0.04 15.60
N ILE A 62 6.31 -1.35 15.64
CA ILE A 62 5.95 -2.17 14.46
C ILE A 62 4.57 -1.76 13.93
N SER A 63 3.57 -1.64 14.81
CA SER A 63 2.20 -1.27 14.41
C SER A 63 2.13 0.12 13.77
N ALA A 64 2.87 1.09 14.30
CA ALA A 64 2.95 2.43 13.73
C ALA A 64 3.63 2.44 12.36
N GLN A 65 4.70 1.64 12.19
CA GLN A 65 5.38 1.49 10.90
C GLN A 65 4.45 0.87 9.85
N GLU A 66 3.75 -0.21 10.21
CA GLU A 66 2.82 -0.89 9.30
C GLU A 66 1.66 0.02 8.90
N SER A 67 1.13 0.79 9.84
CA SER A 67 0.08 1.78 9.56
C SER A 67 0.57 2.84 8.54
N ARG A 68 1.79 3.35 8.72
CA ARG A 68 2.39 4.30 7.77
C ARG A 68 2.61 3.66 6.40
N ARG A 69 3.09 2.42 6.35
CA ARG A 69 3.29 1.67 5.09
C ARG A 69 1.98 1.52 4.33
N LYS A 70 0.92 1.03 4.98
CA LYS A 70 -0.41 0.88 4.36
C LYS A 70 -0.97 2.19 3.82
N LYS A 71 -0.79 3.29 4.57
CA LYS A 71 -1.21 4.62 4.10
C LYS A 71 -0.45 5.04 2.85
N LYS A 72 0.87 4.81 2.82
CA LYS A 72 1.69 5.10 1.64
C LYS A 72 1.23 4.28 0.42
N GLU A 73 1.09 2.97 0.58
CA GLU A 73 0.62 2.08 -0.50
C GLU A 73 -0.77 2.46 -1.03
N TYR A 74 -1.68 2.88 -0.14
CA TYR A 74 -3.01 3.34 -0.55
C TYR A 74 -2.93 4.61 -1.40
N VAL A 75 -2.11 5.58 -1.00
CA VAL A 75 -1.91 6.83 -1.76
C VAL A 75 -1.27 6.51 -3.11
N GLU A 76 -0.20 5.71 -3.15
CA GLU A 76 0.45 5.31 -4.41
C GLU A 76 -0.53 4.59 -5.35
N CYS A 77 -1.42 3.74 -4.81
CA CYS A 77 -2.44 3.07 -5.60
C CYS A 77 -3.47 4.06 -6.17
N LEU A 78 -3.88 5.07 -5.39
CA LEU A 78 -4.79 6.11 -5.88
C LEU A 78 -4.12 6.96 -6.98
N GLU A 79 -2.88 7.38 -6.78
CA GLU A 79 -2.10 8.14 -7.77
C GLU A 79 -2.01 7.37 -9.09
N LYS A 80 -1.69 6.06 -9.03
CA LYS A 80 -1.64 5.20 -10.21
C LYS A 80 -3.00 5.07 -10.92
N LYS A 81 -4.10 4.99 -10.17
CA LYS A 81 -5.45 4.94 -10.75
C LYS A 81 -5.79 6.23 -11.48
N VAL A 82 -5.47 7.38 -10.88
CA VAL A 82 -5.68 8.69 -11.51
C VAL A 82 -4.88 8.80 -12.80
N GLU A 83 -3.61 8.38 -12.79
CA GLU A 83 -2.77 8.35 -13.99
C GLU A 83 -3.38 7.48 -15.11
N THR A 84 -3.84 6.27 -14.75
CA THR A 84 -4.47 5.34 -15.69
C THR A 84 -5.72 5.94 -16.32
N PHE A 85 -6.64 6.46 -15.51
CA PHE A 85 -7.87 7.09 -16.01
C PHE A 85 -7.59 8.34 -16.83
N THR A 86 -6.55 9.11 -16.48
CA THR A 86 -6.15 10.29 -17.26
C THR A 86 -5.64 9.88 -18.63
N SER A 87 -4.83 8.81 -18.71
CA SER A 87 -4.34 8.26 -19.98
C SER A 87 -5.49 7.75 -20.85
N GLU A 88 -6.37 6.92 -20.28
CA GLU A 88 -7.54 6.38 -20.98
C GLU A 88 -8.45 7.50 -21.50
N ASN A 89 -8.70 8.53 -20.68
CA ASN A 89 -9.51 9.67 -21.08
C ASN A 89 -8.87 10.43 -22.27
N ASN A 90 -7.55 10.62 -22.24
CA ASN A 90 -6.84 11.27 -23.36
C ASN A 90 -6.91 10.44 -24.65
N GLU A 91 -6.84 9.12 -24.56
CA GLU A 91 -7.01 8.23 -25.72
C GLU A 91 -8.43 8.29 -26.30
N LEU A 92 -9.44 8.32 -25.43
CA LEU A 92 -10.83 8.48 -25.83
C LEU A 92 -11.06 9.82 -26.52
N TRP A 93 -10.50 10.91 -25.99
CA TRP A 93 -10.58 12.23 -26.63
C TRP A 93 -9.97 12.23 -28.03
N LYS A 94 -8.78 11.64 -28.22
CA LYS A 94 -8.18 11.51 -29.55
C LYS A 94 -9.04 10.69 -30.50
N LYS A 95 -9.70 9.64 -29.99
CA LYS A 95 -10.59 8.80 -30.79
C LYS A 95 -11.85 9.56 -31.21
N VAL A 96 -12.42 10.35 -30.31
CA VAL A 96 -13.55 11.25 -30.61
C VAL A 96 -13.14 12.25 -31.69
N GLU A 97 -12.02 12.95 -31.52
CA GLU A 97 -11.51 13.91 -32.50
C GLU A 97 -11.29 13.27 -33.89
N THR A 98 -10.71 12.07 -33.92
CA THR A 98 -10.50 11.33 -35.18
C THR A 98 -11.82 10.98 -35.86
N LEU A 99 -12.83 10.54 -35.09
CA LEU A 99 -14.15 10.18 -35.61
C LEU A 99 -14.93 11.42 -36.08
N GLU A 100 -14.85 12.53 -35.34
CA GLU A 100 -15.45 13.81 -35.71
C GLU A 100 -14.85 14.33 -37.03
N ASN A 101 -13.52 14.27 -37.17
CA ASN A 101 -12.84 14.66 -38.40
C ASN A 101 -13.23 13.77 -39.59
N ALA A 102 -13.28 12.45 -39.40
CA ALA A 102 -13.69 11.51 -40.45
C ALA A 102 -15.16 11.73 -40.86
N ASN A 103 -16.05 11.95 -39.89
CA ASN A 103 -17.46 12.20 -40.16
C ASN A 103 -17.70 13.55 -40.82
N SER A 104 -16.97 14.60 -40.41
CA SER A 104 -17.01 15.90 -41.07
C SER A 104 -16.59 15.80 -42.53
N PHE A 105 -15.58 14.98 -42.84
CA PHE A 105 -15.12 14.76 -44.21
C PHE A 105 -16.17 14.00 -45.04
N SER A 106 -16.74 12.91 -44.53
CA SER A 106 -17.78 12.16 -45.25
C SER A 106 -19.05 12.98 -45.44
N SER A 107 -19.45 13.76 -44.44
CA SER A 107 -20.61 14.66 -44.52
C SER A 107 -20.40 15.79 -45.52
N GLY A 108 -19.17 16.30 -45.67
CA GLY A 108 -18.85 17.33 -46.68
C GLY A 108 -18.84 16.81 -48.12
N ILE A 109 -18.54 15.52 -48.33
CA ILE A 109 -18.50 14.90 -49.66
C ILE A 109 -19.89 14.45 -50.13
N GLN A 110 -20.79 14.09 -49.21
CA GLN A 110 -22.15 13.65 -49.52
C GLN A 110 -22.94 14.62 -50.43
N PRO A 111 -22.99 15.95 -50.16
CA PRO A 111 -23.67 16.91 -51.04
C PRO A 111 -23.04 17.00 -52.44
N LEU A 112 -21.70 16.93 -52.52
CA LEU A 112 -20.98 16.97 -53.80
C LEU A 112 -21.26 15.71 -54.62
N LEU A 113 -21.33 14.55 -53.97
CA LEU A 113 -21.65 13.29 -54.60
C LEU A 113 -23.12 13.26 -55.07
N CYS A 114 -24.08 13.72 -54.27
CA CYS A 114 -25.48 13.87 -54.68
C CYS A 114 -25.63 14.82 -55.88
N SER A 115 -24.91 15.94 -55.88
CA SER A 115 -24.92 16.88 -57.01
C SER A 115 -24.31 16.30 -58.29
N LEU A 116 -23.35 15.38 -58.19
CA LEU A 116 -22.73 14.72 -59.34
C LEU A 116 -23.60 13.57 -59.90
N ILE A 117 -24.35 12.88 -59.04
CA ILE A 117 -25.20 11.73 -59.41
C ILE A 117 -26.63 12.18 -59.80
N GLY A 118 -26.99 13.44 -59.55
CA GLY A 118 -28.30 14.00 -59.92
C GLY A 118 -29.46 13.51 -59.05
N LEU A 119 -29.17 13.03 -57.84
CA LEU A 119 -30.17 12.67 -56.84
C LEU A 119 -30.39 13.89 -55.94
N GLU A 120 -31.60 14.47 -55.96
CA GLU A 120 -31.98 15.53 -55.02
C GLU A 120 -31.91 15.01 -53.58
N ASN A 121 -31.22 15.76 -52.71
CA ASN A 121 -31.08 15.40 -51.29
C ASN A 121 -32.47 15.41 -50.62
N PRO A 122 -32.88 14.36 -49.88
CA PRO A 122 -34.10 14.40 -49.11
C PRO A 122 -33.97 15.41 -47.97
N THR A 123 -34.97 16.29 -47.87
CA THR A 123 -35.15 17.34 -46.84
C THR A 123 -35.09 16.82 -45.42
#